data_AF-A0A531MGU2-F1
#
_entry.id   AF-A0A531MGU2-F1
#
_cell.length_a   1.000
_cell.length_b   1.000
_cell.length_c   1.000
_cell.angle_alpha   90.00
_cell.angle_beta   90.00
_cell.angle_gamma   90.00
#
_symmetry.space_group_name_H-M   'P 1'
#
loop_
_entity.id
_entity.type
_entity.pdbx_description
1 polymer ?
#
loop_
_entity_poly.entity_id
_entity_poly.type
_entity_poly.pdbx_seq_one_letter_code
_entity_poly.pdbx_strand_id
1 'polypeptide(L)'
;MSDQPITNLSETRLASNWAAATGSWLPSVILLLATIVAWEAVVRIFAISAFIIPAPSEIAQSLVAQRATLMQATLVTAGEILFGFLV
;
A
#
# COMPACT_ATOMS: atom_id res chain seq x y z
N MET A 1 -29.21 20.09 49.75
CA MET A 1 -28.08 20.24 48.81
C MET A 1 -27.41 18.88 48.74
N SER A 2 -27.80 18.06 47.78
CA SER A 2 -27.39 16.65 47.64
C SER A 2 -26.34 16.56 46.54
N ASP A 3 -25.07 16.49 46.94
CA ASP A 3 -23.95 16.25 46.04
C ASP A 3 -24.02 14.83 45.47
N GLN A 4 -24.57 14.71 44.27
CA GLN A 4 -24.50 13.48 43.49
C GLN A 4 -23.13 13.41 42.83
N PRO A 5 -22.33 12.36 43.08
CA PRO A 5 -21.13 12.12 42.29
C PRO A 5 -21.59 11.70 40.90
N ILE A 6 -21.41 12.59 39.92
CA ILE A 6 -21.54 12.27 38.50
C ILE A 6 -20.52 11.17 38.19
N THR A 7 -21.00 9.94 38.23
CA THR A 7 -20.24 8.73 37.96
C THR A 7 -19.80 8.77 36.50
N ASN A 8 -18.50 8.70 36.37
CA ASN A 8 -17.71 8.83 35.17
C ASN A 8 -17.95 7.61 34.25
N LEU A 9 -19.01 7.66 33.43
CA LEU A 9 -19.39 6.59 32.49
C LEU A 9 -18.77 6.76 31.09
N SER A 10 -17.92 7.77 30.89
CA SER A 10 -17.26 8.05 29.60
C SER A 10 -15.92 7.35 29.42
N GLU A 11 -15.29 6.85 30.49
CA GLU A 11 -13.90 6.37 30.43
C GLU A 11 -13.74 4.95 29.88
N THR A 12 -14.79 4.13 29.89
CA THR A 12 -14.65 2.68 29.59
C THR A 12 -14.75 2.32 28.10
N ARG A 13 -15.21 3.22 27.22
CA ARG A 13 -15.43 2.92 25.78
C ARG A 13 -14.26 3.28 24.85
N LEU A 14 -13.24 3.97 25.35
CA LEU A 14 -12.11 4.42 24.51
C LEU A 14 -10.88 3.52 24.60
N ALA A 15 -10.75 2.71 25.66
CA ALA A 15 -9.55 1.94 25.96
C ALA A 15 -9.44 0.57 25.24
N SER A 16 -10.29 0.28 24.24
CA SER A 16 -10.36 -1.06 23.63
C SER A 16 -10.06 -1.14 22.13
N ASN A 17 -9.58 -0.08 21.47
CA ASN A 17 -9.32 -0.15 20.02
C ASN A 17 -7.87 0.12 19.59
N TRP A 18 -6.97 0.48 20.52
CA TRP A 18 -5.58 0.83 20.16
C TRP A 18 -4.58 -0.32 20.30
N ALA A 19 -4.89 -1.36 21.08
CA ALA A 19 -4.01 -2.52 21.28
C ALA A 19 -4.14 -3.61 20.18
N ALA A 20 -5.14 -3.52 19.30
CA ALA A 20 -5.32 -4.47 18.20
C ALA A 20 -4.48 -4.13 16.96
N ALA A 21 -3.87 -2.94 16.92
CA ALA A 21 -3.19 -2.44 15.71
C ALA A 21 -1.69 -2.81 15.62
N THR A 22 -1.13 -3.49 16.62
CA THR A 22 0.31 -3.80 16.69
C THR A 22 0.68 -5.28 16.54
N GLY A 23 -0.30 -6.16 16.32
CA GLY A 23 -0.06 -7.61 16.24
C GLY A 23 -0.55 -8.22 14.94
N SER A 24 0.37 -8.46 14.01
CA SER A 24 0.17 -9.24 12.78
C SER A 24 -0.23 -8.44 11.53
N TRP A 25 0.77 -7.83 10.88
CA TRP A 25 0.78 -7.52 9.45
C TRP A 25 0.65 -8.76 8.54
N LEU A 26 0.75 -9.95 9.11
CA LEU A 26 0.76 -11.24 8.41
C LEU A 26 -0.50 -11.48 7.57
N PRO A 27 -1.74 -11.31 8.09
CA PRO A 27 -2.96 -11.39 7.28
C PRO A 27 -2.95 -10.44 6.07
N SER A 28 -2.44 -9.21 6.23
CA SER A 28 -2.36 -8.25 5.13
C SER A 28 -1.35 -8.68 4.06
N VAL A 29 -0.18 -9.19 4.47
CA VAL A 29 0.83 -9.72 3.55
C VAL A 29 0.31 -10.96 2.83
N ILE A 30 -0.36 -11.88 3.54
CA ILE A 30 -0.97 -13.07 2.95
C ILE A 30 -2.02 -12.68 1.91
N LEU A 31 -2.90 -11.73 2.24
CA LEU A 31 -3.91 -11.25 1.31
C LEU A 31 -3.26 -10.65 0.06
N LEU A 32 -2.24 -9.79 0.23
CA LEU A 32 -1.52 -9.19 -0.89
C LEU A 32 -0.90 -10.26 -1.79
N LEU A 33 -0.19 -11.23 -1.21
CA LEU A 33 0.42 -12.33 -1.98
C LEU A 33 -0.64 -13.18 -2.68
N ALA A 34 -1.75 -13.51 -2.00
CA ALA A 34 -2.86 -14.24 -2.59
C ALA A 34 -3.47 -13.49 -3.78
N THR A 35 -3.66 -12.18 -3.67
CA THR A 35 -4.15 -11.32 -4.75
C THR A 35 -3.17 -11.30 -5.93
N ILE A 36 -1.86 -11.16 -5.69
CA ILE A 36 -0.84 -11.18 -6.75
C ILE A 36 -0.84 -12.53 -7.48
N VAL A 37 -0.89 -13.63 -6.75
CA VAL A 37 -0.92 -14.98 -7.32
C VAL A 37 -2.20 -15.22 -8.12
N ALA A 38 -3.35 -14.81 -7.60
CA ALA A 38 -4.62 -14.94 -8.30
C ALA A 38 -4.62 -14.12 -9.60
N TRP A 39 -4.09 -12.90 -9.57
CA TRP A 39 -3.96 -12.04 -10.76
C TRP A 39 -3.04 -12.67 -11.81
N GLU A 40 -1.84 -13.11 -11.42
CA GLU A 40 -0.90 -13.80 -12.30
C GLU A 40 -1.55 -15.05 -12.95
N ALA A 41 -2.29 -15.83 -12.15
CA ALA A 41 -2.99 -17.01 -12.63
C ALA A 41 -4.07 -16.65 -13.66
N VAL A 42 -4.88 -15.63 -13.41
CA VAL A 42 -5.91 -15.17 -14.36
C VAL A 42 -5.26 -14.73 -15.68
N VAL A 43 -4.24 -13.88 -15.64
CA VAL A 43 -3.57 -13.40 -16.87
C VAL A 43 -3.01 -14.57 -17.68
N ARG A 44 -2.35 -15.53 -17.02
CA ARG A 44 -1.73 -16.68 -17.68
C ARG A 44 -2.73 -17.72 -18.18
N ILE A 45 -3.75 -18.06 -17.39
CA ILE A 45 -4.77 -19.06 -17.75
C ILE A 45 -5.63 -18.57 -18.92
N PHE A 46 -6.01 -17.29 -18.91
CA PHE A 46 -6.81 -16.69 -19.96
C PHE A 46 -5.98 -16.13 -21.13
N ALA A 47 -4.65 -16.31 -21.10
CA ALA A 47 -3.72 -15.83 -22.12
C ALA A 47 -3.97 -14.36 -22.51
N ILE A 48 -4.21 -13.51 -21.51
CA ILE A 48 -4.49 -12.09 -21.72
C ILE A 48 -3.25 -11.42 -22.31
N SER A 49 -3.45 -10.59 -23.33
CA SER A 49 -2.35 -9.85 -23.95
C SER A 49 -1.67 -8.91 -22.94
N ALA A 50 -0.35 -8.99 -22.83
CA ALA A 50 0.47 -8.12 -21.98
C ALA A 50 0.37 -6.64 -22.34
N PHE A 51 -0.13 -6.31 -23.54
CA PHE A 51 -0.42 -4.93 -23.93
C PHE A 51 -1.61 -4.33 -23.17
N ILE A 52 -2.58 -5.17 -22.77
CA ILE A 52 -3.78 -4.73 -22.03
C ILE A 52 -3.48 -4.76 -20.53
N ILE A 53 -3.10 -5.94 -20.03
CA ILE A 53 -2.72 -6.16 -18.63
C ILE A 53 -1.55 -7.15 -18.61
N PRO A 54 -0.33 -6.67 -18.31
CA PRO A 54 0.81 -7.56 -18.10
C PRO A 54 0.66 -8.32 -16.78
N ALA A 55 1.28 -9.49 -16.71
CA ALA A 55 1.35 -10.24 -15.47
C ALA A 55 2.25 -9.49 -14.45
N PRO A 56 1.97 -9.52 -13.14
CA PRO A 56 2.77 -8.80 -12.16
C PRO A 56 4.26 -9.19 -12.19
N SER A 57 4.59 -10.43 -12.57
CA SER A 57 5.99 -10.84 -12.77
C SER A 57 6.68 -10.15 -13.96
N GLU A 58 5.96 -9.83 -15.04
CA GLU A 58 6.47 -9.10 -16.20
C GLU A 58 6.69 -7.61 -15.89
N ILE A 59 5.81 -7.04 -15.06
CA ILE A 59 5.97 -5.68 -14.52
C ILE A 59 7.28 -5.60 -13.74
N ALA A 60 7.51 -6.54 -12.81
CA ALA A 60 8.73 -6.57 -12.00
C ALA A 60 10.00 -6.70 -12.87
N GLN A 61 9.97 -7.56 -13.89
CA GLN A 61 11.08 -7.70 -14.84
C GLN A 61 11.34 -6.39 -15.60
N SER A 62 10.29 -5.74 -16.08
CA SER A 62 10.41 -4.48 -16.83
C SER A 62 10.99 -3.36 -15.96
N LEU A 63 10.59 -3.28 -14.70
CA LEU A 63 11.15 -2.33 -13.72
C LEU A 63 12.66 -2.53 -13.51
N VAL A 64 13.11 -3.78 -13.35
CA VAL A 64 14.53 -4.08 -13.13
C VAL A 64 15.36 -3.87 -14.40
N ALA A 65 14.83 -4.28 -15.55
CA ALA A 65 15.48 -4.14 -16.85
C ALA A 65 15.68 -2.66 -17.21
N GLN A 66 14.68 -1.81 -16.94
CA GLN A 66 14.67 -0.40 -17.32
C GLN A 66 15.06 0.53 -16.15
N ARG A 67 15.55 -0.02 -15.03
CA ARG A 67 15.80 0.75 -13.80
C ARG A 67 16.67 1.99 -14.01
N ALA A 68 17.68 1.93 -14.88
CA ALA A 68 18.59 3.04 -15.12
C ALA A 68 17.87 4.21 -15.80
N THR A 69 17.10 3.90 -16.85
CA THR A 69 16.26 4.87 -17.56
C THR A 69 15.18 5.44 -16.64
N LEU A 70 14.50 4.59 -15.88
CA LEU A 70 13.47 5.01 -14.92
C LEU A 70 14.04 5.92 -13.82
N MET A 71 15.24 5.59 -13.31
CA MET A 71 15.92 6.41 -12.31
C MET A 71 16.29 7.78 -12.86
N GLN A 72 16.85 7.82 -14.08
CA GLN A 72 17.18 9.08 -14.74
C GLN A 72 15.93 9.94 -14.94
N ALA A 73 14.84 9.36 -15.46
CA ALA A 73 13.58 10.07 -15.62
C ALA A 73 13.02 10.58 -14.29
N THR A 74 13.04 9.73 -13.25
CA THR A 74 12.59 10.10 -11.90
C THR A 74 13.41 11.26 -11.32
N LEU A 75 14.73 11.24 -11.51
CA LEU A 75 15.63 12.30 -11.03
C LEU A 75 15.43 13.62 -11.76
N VAL A 76 15.21 13.58 -13.08
CA VAL A 76 14.89 14.79 -13.85
C VAL A 76 13.59 15.40 -13.35
N THR A 77 12.51 14.63 -13.25
CA THR A 77 11.22 15.12 -12.77
C THR A 77 11.30 15.60 -11.31
N ALA A 78 12.01 14.88 -10.44
CA ALA A 78 12.24 15.33 -9.07
C ALA A 78 13.02 16.65 -9.02
N GLY A 79 14.05 16.78 -9.86
CA GLY A 79 14.81 18.02 -10.04
C GLY A 79 13.91 19.16 -10.50
N GLU A 80 13.11 18.96 -11.55
CA GLU A 80 12.15 19.94 -12.08
C GLU A 80 11.16 20.41 -11.00
N ILE A 81 10.63 19.48 -10.19
CA ILE A 81 9.75 19.81 -9.07
C ILE A 81 10.48 20.68 -8.05
N LEU A 82 11.68 20.28 -7.62
CA LEU A 82 12.47 21.03 -6.64
C LEU A 82 12.86 22.42 -7.15
N PHE A 83 13.24 22.54 -8.43
CA PHE A 83 13.52 23.84 -9.05
C PHE A 83 12.27 24.73 -9.09
N GLY A 84 11.09 24.17 -9.36
CA GLY A 84 9.82 24.89 -9.32
C GLY A 84 9.43 25.40 -7.91
N PHE A 85 9.94 24.78 -6.85
CA PHE A 85 9.79 25.30 -5.47
C PHE A 85 10.83 26.37 -5.10
N LEU A 86 11.96 26.43 -5.82
CA LEU A 86 13.08 27.31 -5.51
C LEU A 86 12.98 28.70 -6.15
N VAL A 87 12.26 28.80 -7.27
CA VAL A 87 12.01 30.03 -8.07
C VAL A 87 10.59 30.51 -7.85
#